data_AF-A0A2H0NLR1-F1
#
_entry.id   AF-A0A2H0NLR1-F1
#
_cell.length_a   1.000
_cell.length_b   1.000
_cell.length_c   1.000
_cell.angle_alpha   90.00
_cell.angle_beta   90.00
_cell.angle_gamma   90.00
#
_symmetry.space_group_name_H-M   'P 1'
#
loop_
_entity.id
_entity.type
_entity.pdbx_description
1 polymer ?
#
loop_
_entity_poly.entity_id
_entity_poly.type
_entity_poly.pdbx_seq_one_letter_code
_entity_poly.pdbx_strand_id
1 'polypeptide(L)'
;AAFGGAKPKNRDKLKAMIDAGKIKLYLKSAVKSIKPETAVVKFGDEETEIPNDGIIVCAGGTLPTPFLKQIGVMVETKFGTA
;
A
#
# COMPACT_ATOMS: atom_id res chain seq x y z
N ALA A 1 14.40 -5.61 -2.01
CA ALA A 1 13.29 -6.32 -2.68
C ALA A 1 11.95 -5.81 -2.15
N ALA A 2 10.91 -5.67 -2.99
CA ALA A 2 9.64 -5.01 -2.64
C ALA A 2 8.83 -5.65 -1.48
N PHE A 3 9.11 -6.91 -1.13
CA PHE A 3 8.35 -7.66 -0.11
C PHE A 3 9.26 -8.27 0.97
N GLY A 4 10.30 -7.56 1.41
CA GLY A 4 11.30 -8.08 2.35
C GLY A 4 10.73 -8.62 3.67
N GLY A 5 9.67 -8.01 4.20
CA GLY A 5 8.99 -8.45 5.43
C GLY A 5 7.99 -9.60 5.27
N ALA A 6 7.72 -10.06 4.04
CA ALA A 6 6.75 -11.12 3.79
C ALA A 6 7.37 -12.52 3.93
N LYS A 7 6.61 -13.46 4.52
CA LYS A 7 7.00 -14.88 4.61
C LYS A 7 7.37 -15.42 3.21
N PRO A 8 8.45 -16.22 3.06
CA PRO A 8 8.89 -16.74 1.76
C PRO A 8 7.75 -17.37 0.94
N LYS A 9 6.96 -18.26 1.56
CA LYS A 9 5.81 -18.92 0.93
C LYS A 9 4.80 -17.96 0.30
N ASN A 10 4.60 -16.78 0.87
CA ASN A 10 3.67 -15.79 0.33
C ASN A 10 4.26 -15.08 -0.90
N ARG A 11 5.58 -14.84 -0.90
CA ARG A 11 6.29 -14.27 -2.05
C ARG A 11 6.26 -15.23 -3.23
N ASP A 12 6.46 -16.52 -2.99
CA ASP A 12 6.42 -17.55 -4.03
C ASP A 12 5.02 -17.67 -4.64
N LYS A 13 3.97 -17.68 -3.81
CA LYS A 13 2.58 -17.66 -4.29
C LYS A 13 2.25 -16.42 -5.10
N LEU A 14 2.68 -15.24 -4.65
CA LEU A 14 2.47 -14.00 -5.39
C LEU A 14 3.14 -14.08 -6.76
N LYS A 15 4.40 -14.53 -6.81
CA LYS A 15 5.13 -14.70 -8.07
C LYS A 15 4.40 -15.65 -9.02
N ALA A 16 3.98 -16.83 -8.55
CA ALA A 16 3.24 -17.78 -9.39
C ALA A 16 1.92 -17.19 -9.95
N MET A 17 1.22 -16.36 -9.19
CA MET A 17 -0.01 -15.69 -9.66
C MET A 17 0.27 -14.57 -10.66
N ILE A 18 1.40 -13.88 -10.54
CA ILE A 18 1.87 -12.89 -11.53
C ILE A 18 2.26 -13.62 -12.82
N ASP A 19 3.05 -14.69 -12.73
CA ASP A 19 3.50 -15.49 -13.88
C ASP A 19 2.31 -16.12 -14.61
N ALA A 20 1.25 -16.49 -13.88
CA ALA A 20 -0.01 -16.99 -14.44
C ALA A 20 -0.94 -15.88 -14.96
N GLY A 21 -0.56 -14.60 -14.92
CA GLY A 21 -1.36 -13.47 -15.39
C GLY A 21 -2.60 -13.13 -14.55
N LYS A 22 -2.74 -13.73 -13.37
CA LYS A 22 -3.90 -13.52 -12.47
C LYS A 22 -3.76 -12.26 -11.62
N ILE A 23 -2.54 -11.80 -11.38
CA ILE A 23 -2.25 -10.58 -10.64
C ILE A 23 -1.36 -9.69 -11.49
N LYS A 24 -1.82 -8.47 -11.77
CA LYS A 24 -0.99 -7.42 -12.36
C LYS A 24 -0.34 -6.63 -11.23
N LEU A 25 0.98 -6.72 -11.12
CA LEU A 25 1.74 -6.04 -10.07
C LEU A 25 2.36 -4.74 -10.60
N TYR A 26 2.05 -3.63 -9.93
CA TYR A 26 2.69 -2.33 -10.16
C TYR A 26 3.51 -1.95 -8.94
N LEU A 27 4.85 -1.96 -9.06
CA LEU A 27 5.75 -1.49 -8.01
C LEU A 27 6.10 -0.01 -8.25
N LYS A 28 6.59 0.73 -7.25
CA LYS A 28 6.95 2.15 -7.41
C LYS A 28 5.84 2.99 -8.08
N SER A 29 4.60 2.70 -7.73
CA SER A 29 3.40 3.30 -8.29
C SER A 29 2.62 4.01 -7.18
N ALA A 30 1.76 4.95 -7.56
CA ALA A 30 0.89 5.67 -6.63
C ALA A 30 -0.51 5.86 -7.24
N VAL A 31 -1.54 5.67 -6.42
CA VAL A 31 -2.93 6.00 -6.82
C VAL A 31 -3.09 7.52 -6.76
N LYS A 32 -3.48 8.14 -7.88
CA LYS A 32 -3.67 9.59 -8.01
C LYS A 32 -5.12 9.99 -7.74
N SER A 33 -6.06 9.21 -8.23
CA SER A 33 -7.49 9.43 -8.00
C SER A 33 -8.27 8.12 -8.10
N ILE A 34 -9.40 8.10 -7.39
CA ILE A 34 -10.37 7.01 -7.40
C ILE A 34 -11.68 7.62 -7.90
N LYS A 35 -12.24 7.03 -8.96
CA LYS A 35 -13.55 7.34 -9.52
C LYS A 35 -14.50 6.16 -9.25
N PRO A 36 -15.81 6.31 -9.49
CA PRO A 36 -16.77 5.23 -9.22
C PRO A 36 -16.42 3.89 -9.90
N GLU A 37 -15.99 3.93 -11.16
CA GLU A 37 -15.75 2.72 -11.98
C GLU A 37 -14.28 2.55 -12.39
N THR A 38 -13.40 3.48 -12.01
CA THR A 38 -11.99 3.46 -12.40
C THR A 38 -11.07 4.03 -11.32
N ALA A 39 -9.79 3.70 -11.38
CA ALA A 39 -8.74 4.32 -10.58
C ALA A 39 -7.59 4.76 -11.49
N VAL A 40 -7.04 5.95 -11.23
CA VAL A 40 -5.87 6.46 -11.95
C VAL A 40 -4.63 6.13 -11.13
N VAL A 41 -3.72 5.36 -11.72
CA VAL A 41 -2.46 4.96 -11.11
C VAL A 41 -1.31 5.56 -11.91
N LYS A 42 -0.42 6.27 -11.21
CA LYS A 42 0.84 6.76 -11.77
C LYS A 42 1.94 5.72 -11.57
N PHE A 43 2.67 5.40 -12.62
CA PHE A 43 3.84 4.52 -12.60
C PHE A 43 4.96 5.15 -13.43
N GLY A 44 6.05 5.54 -12.77
CA GLY A 44 7.06 6.40 -13.41
C GLY A 44 6.46 7.76 -13.78
N ASP A 45 6.60 8.16 -15.04
CA ASP A 45 6.02 9.39 -15.58
C ASP A 45 4.67 9.18 -16.27
N GLU A 46 4.22 7.93 -16.39
CA GLU A 46 2.97 7.58 -17.03
C GLU A 46 1.82 7.50 -16.03
N GLU A 47 0.63 7.90 -16.47
CA GLU A 47 -0.62 7.69 -15.75
C GLU A 47 -1.49 6.71 -16.54
N THR A 48 -2.01 5.71 -15.85
CA THR A 48 -2.89 4.69 -16.42
C THR A 48 -4.20 4.66 -15.66
N GLU A 49 -5.31 4.66 -16.39
CA GLU A 49 -6.63 4.46 -15.83
C GLU A 49 -6.99 2.97 -15.87
N ILE A 50 -7.42 2.44 -14.73
CA ILE A 50 -7.71 1.01 -14.53
C ILE A 50 -9.17 0.87 -14.11
N PRO A 51 -9.99 0.04 -14.79
CA PRO A 51 -11.34 -0.28 -14.36
C PRO A 51 -11.37 -0.90 -12.97
N ASN A 52 -12.40 -0.57 -12.21
CA ASN A 52 -12.52 -0.90 -10.80
C ASN A 52 -13.98 -1.15 -10.41
N ASP A 53 -14.25 -2.34 -9.87
CA ASP A 53 -15.52 -2.67 -9.19
C ASP A 53 -15.41 -2.52 -7.66
N GLY A 54 -14.20 -2.48 -7.11
CA GLY A 54 -13.95 -2.40 -5.68
C GLY A 54 -12.48 -2.17 -5.32
N ILE A 55 -12.25 -1.31 -4.32
CA ILE A 55 -10.91 -0.92 -3.88
C ILE A 55 -10.70 -1.36 -2.44
N ILE A 56 -9.60 -2.07 -2.20
CA ILE A 56 -9.12 -2.44 -0.87
C ILE A 56 -7.88 -1.59 -0.56
N VAL A 57 -8.00 -0.68 0.41
CA VAL A 57 -6.91 0.24 0.79
C VAL A 57 -6.09 -0.35 1.94
N CYS A 58 -4.95 -0.94 1.60
CA CYS A 58 -3.98 -1.47 2.56
C CYS A 58 -2.88 -0.45 2.90
N ALA A 59 -3.25 0.79 3.27
CA ALA A 59 -2.31 1.88 3.53
C ALA A 59 -1.73 1.90 4.97
N GLY A 60 -2.13 0.93 5.80
CA GLY A 60 -1.83 0.94 7.24
C GLY A 60 -2.73 1.90 8.02
N GLY A 61 -2.47 2.02 9.31
CA GLY A 61 -3.17 2.94 10.21
C GLY A 61 -2.21 3.99 10.77
N THR A 62 -2.74 5.17 11.07
CA THR A 62 -2.00 6.19 11.81
C THR A 62 -2.30 6.02 13.31
N LEU A 63 -1.26 6.10 14.15
CA LEU A 63 -1.46 6.12 15.61
C LEU A 63 -2.37 7.31 15.97
N PRO A 64 -3.42 7.13 16.80
CA PRO A 64 -4.34 8.21 17.17
C PRO A 64 -3.72 9.13 18.23
N THR A 65 -2.59 9.75 17.91
CA THR A 65 -1.80 10.62 18.79
C THR A 65 -2.62 11.74 19.46
N PRO A 66 -3.57 12.42 18.78
CA PRO A 66 -4.38 13.45 19.43
C PRO A 66 -5.20 12.91 20.61
N PHE A 67 -5.85 11.75 20.42
CA PHE A 67 -6.63 11.09 21.47
C PHE A 67 -5.74 10.66 22.65
N LEU A 68 -4.61 10.02 22.36
CA LEU A 68 -3.67 9.57 23.39
C LEU A 68 -3.17 10.74 24.26
N LYS A 69 -2.85 11.88 23.66
CA LYS A 69 -2.46 13.08 24.40
C LYS A 69 -3.58 13.61 25.30
N GLN A 70 -4.83 13.60 24.83
CA GLN A 70 -5.98 14.08 25.61
C GLN A 70 -6.22 13.24 26.88
N ILE A 71 -5.95 11.93 26.84
CA ILE A 71 -6.08 11.04 28.01
C ILE A 71 -4.80 10.98 28.86
N GLY A 72 -3.81 11.85 28.61
CA GLY A 72 -2.59 11.95 29.41
C GLY A 72 -1.46 10.98 29.03
N VAL A 73 -1.57 10.26 27.91
CA VAL A 73 -0.49 9.38 27.42
C VAL A 73 0.60 10.24 26.77
N MET A 74 1.83 10.13 27.27
CA MET A 74 3.01 10.73 26.64
C MET A 74 3.37 9.97 25.36
N VAL A 75 3.46 10.70 24.24
CA VAL A 75 3.82 10.14 22.93
C VAL A 75 5.12 10.80 22.47
N GLU A 76 6.13 9.97 22.22
CA GLU A 76 7.43 10.40 21.69
C GLU A 76 7.60 9.86 20.26
N THR A 77 7.93 10.74 19.31
CA THR A 77 8.27 10.33 17.94
C THR A 77 9.76 10.10 17.86
N LYS A 78 10.17 8.83 17.79
CA LYS A 78 11.59 8.46 17.64
C LYS A 78 11.97 8.33 16.16
N PHE A 79 12.87 9.20 15.71
CA PHE A 79 13.45 9.14 14.37
C PHE A 79 14.66 8.21 14.35
N GLY A 80 14.43 6.91 14.62
CA GLY A 80 15.42 5.84 14.43
C GLY A 80 16.88 6.23 14.71
N THR A 81 17.20 6.67 15.93
CA THR A 81 18.58 6.63 16.41
C THR A 81 18.90 5.18 16.72
N ALA A 82 19.99 4.70 16.12
CA ALA A 82 20.48 3.32 16.19
C ALA A 82 20.58 2.79 17.63
#